data_AF-A0A945NAD0-F1
#
_entry.id   AF-A0A945NAD0-F1
#
_cell.length_a   1.000
_cell.length_b   1.000
_cell.length_c   1.000
_cell.angle_alpha   90.00
_cell.angle_beta   90.00
_cell.angle_gamma   90.00
#
_symmetry.space_group_name_H-M   'P 1'
#
loop_
_entity.id
_entity.type
_entity.pdbx_description
1 polymer ?
#
loop_
_entity_poly.entity_id
_entity_poly.type
_entity_poly.pdbx_seq_one_letter_code
_entity_poly.pdbx_strand_id
1 'polypeptide(L)'
;MFKKILIANRGEIACRIIQTCHRMGIRTVAVYSEADAGELHVHLADESCCIGKSAPAGSYLCIENVLDASKKHDAQAIHPGYGFLSENAEFARRCSQSGIVFIGPSAEAIEQMGAKDQAKCVMENAGVPVVSGYKGAEQSPEFLNAEAEKIGYPLMIKAVLGGGGKGMRVVRKQTDFSEALESARNEARNAFGDDRILLECFISGPRHIEFQIFGDQHGNVIHLFERDCSLQRRHQKIIEESPSPFMDDELRLSMADAAVAAAKAVKYTGSGTVEFIVGDDRKYFFIEWFQAMRAQSGRAGGR
;
A
#
# COMPACT_ATOMS: atom_id res chain seq x y z
N MET A 1 -11.96 -16.05 -18.29
CA MET A 1 -12.19 -14.59 -18.34
C MET A 1 -13.52 -14.29 -17.66
N PHE A 2 -13.59 -13.27 -16.79
CA PHE A 2 -14.85 -12.88 -16.16
C PHE A 2 -15.81 -12.28 -17.20
N LYS A 3 -17.11 -12.51 -17.01
CA LYS A 3 -18.18 -11.88 -17.81
C LYS A 3 -18.62 -10.54 -17.21
N LYS A 4 -18.55 -10.41 -15.88
CA LYS A 4 -18.98 -9.21 -15.16
C LYS A 4 -18.13 -8.96 -13.92
N ILE A 5 -17.66 -7.72 -13.76
CA ILE A 5 -16.86 -7.25 -12.64
C ILE A 5 -17.56 -6.07 -11.97
N LEU A 6 -17.63 -6.09 -10.64
CA LEU A 6 -18.02 -4.93 -9.84
C LEU A 6 -16.79 -4.10 -9.47
N ILE A 7 -16.88 -2.78 -9.58
CA ILE A 7 -15.81 -1.87 -9.21
C ILE A 7 -16.15 -1.27 -7.85
N ALA A 8 -15.47 -1.70 -6.80
CA ALA A 8 -15.69 -1.24 -5.42
C ALA A 8 -14.88 0.05 -5.13
N ASN A 9 -15.04 1.05 -5.99
CA ASN A 9 -14.37 2.35 -5.88
C ASN A 9 -15.17 3.44 -6.62
N ARG A 10 -14.70 4.69 -6.60
CA ARG A 10 -15.34 5.85 -7.24
C ARG A 10 -14.34 6.71 -8.02
N GLY A 11 -14.85 7.64 -8.82
CA GLY A 11 -14.02 8.64 -9.49
C GLY A 11 -13.07 8.05 -10.53
N GLU A 12 -11.87 8.61 -10.65
CA GLU A 12 -10.96 8.32 -11.77
C GLU A 12 -10.57 6.84 -11.87
N ILE A 13 -10.25 6.20 -10.74
CA ILE A 13 -9.80 4.81 -10.73
C ILE A 13 -10.92 3.87 -11.16
N ALA A 14 -12.16 4.19 -10.79
CA ALA A 14 -13.31 3.42 -11.26
C ALA A 14 -13.47 3.56 -12.77
N CYS A 15 -13.36 4.78 -13.31
CA CYS A 15 -13.38 5.01 -14.76
C CYS A 15 -12.27 4.23 -15.49
N ARG A 16 -11.03 4.26 -14.97
CA ARG A 16 -9.86 3.57 -15.53
C ARG A 16 -10.06 2.05 -15.60
N ILE A 17 -10.65 1.46 -14.57
CA ILE A 17 -10.97 0.03 -14.52
C ILE A 17 -12.08 -0.29 -15.51
N ILE A 18 -13.18 0.49 -15.52
CA ILE A 18 -14.32 0.29 -16.43
C ILE A 18 -13.86 0.31 -17.90
N GLN A 19 -13.05 1.31 -18.29
CA GLN A 19 -12.50 1.40 -19.65
C GLN A 19 -11.67 0.16 -20.04
N THR A 20 -10.97 -0.44 -19.07
CA THR A 20 -10.18 -1.66 -19.32
C THR A 20 -11.09 -2.86 -19.51
N CYS A 21 -12.08 -3.02 -18.63
CA CYS A 21 -13.08 -4.08 -18.75
C CYS A 21 -13.81 -4.00 -20.10
N HIS A 22 -14.24 -2.81 -20.53
CA HIS A 22 -14.88 -2.60 -21.83
C HIS A 22 -13.99 -2.99 -23.01
N ARG A 23 -12.71 -2.59 -23.00
CA ARG A 23 -11.73 -3.01 -24.02
C ARG A 23 -11.54 -4.53 -24.06
N MET A 24 -11.77 -5.21 -22.94
CA MET A 24 -11.65 -6.67 -22.80
C MET A 24 -12.99 -7.41 -23.03
N GLY A 25 -14.08 -6.69 -23.32
CA GLY A 25 -15.42 -7.28 -23.49
C GLY A 25 -16.07 -7.77 -22.17
N ILE A 26 -15.66 -7.21 -21.03
CA ILE A 26 -16.15 -7.56 -19.69
C ILE A 26 -17.18 -6.51 -19.26
N ARG A 27 -18.37 -6.95 -18.81
CA ARG A 27 -19.39 -6.05 -18.28
C ARG A 27 -19.03 -5.54 -16.89
N THR A 28 -19.53 -4.36 -16.56
CA THR A 28 -19.12 -3.61 -15.38
C THR A 28 -20.30 -3.16 -14.54
N VAL A 29 -20.12 -3.19 -13.22
CA VAL A 29 -21.06 -2.62 -12.24
C VAL A 29 -20.34 -1.54 -11.45
N ALA A 30 -20.78 -0.29 -11.58
CA ALA A 30 -20.32 0.80 -10.73
C ALA A 30 -21.12 0.86 -9.43
N VAL A 31 -20.44 0.87 -8.28
CA VAL A 31 -21.09 1.22 -7.01
C VAL A 31 -21.01 2.72 -6.78
N TYR A 32 -22.00 3.28 -6.10
CA TYR A 32 -22.00 4.69 -5.73
C TYR A 32 -22.71 4.94 -4.40
N SER A 33 -22.31 6.01 -3.71
CA SER A 33 -23.07 6.56 -2.58
C SER A 33 -24.19 7.48 -3.08
N GLU A 34 -25.20 7.77 -2.26
CA GLU A 34 -26.26 8.74 -2.61
C GLU A 34 -25.73 10.06 -3.17
N ALA A 35 -24.60 10.57 -2.64
CA ALA A 35 -23.96 11.80 -3.10
C ALA A 35 -23.27 11.68 -4.46
N ASP A 36 -22.89 10.47 -4.87
CA ASP A 36 -22.13 10.21 -6.09
C ASP A 36 -23.03 9.75 -7.26
N ALA A 37 -24.35 9.84 -7.13
CA ALA A 37 -25.29 9.27 -8.12
C ALA A 37 -25.14 9.84 -9.54
N GLY A 38 -24.63 11.08 -9.68
CA GLY A 38 -24.37 11.72 -10.96
C GLY A 38 -22.90 11.72 -11.39
N GLU A 39 -22.04 10.96 -10.71
CA GLU A 39 -20.61 10.94 -11.02
C GLU A 39 -20.29 10.18 -12.31
N LEU A 40 -19.19 10.55 -12.97
CA LEU A 40 -18.82 10.01 -14.27
C LEU A 40 -18.71 8.48 -14.30
N HIS A 41 -18.15 7.87 -13.25
CA HIS A 41 -17.96 6.42 -13.22
C HIS A 41 -19.29 5.65 -13.18
N VAL A 42 -20.35 6.26 -12.65
CA VAL A 42 -21.71 5.69 -12.62
C VAL A 42 -22.29 5.63 -14.03
N HIS A 43 -22.12 6.69 -14.80
CA HIS A 43 -22.60 6.77 -16.19
C HIS A 43 -21.76 5.94 -17.17
N LEU A 44 -20.50 5.67 -16.83
CA LEU A 44 -19.59 4.93 -17.70
C LEU A 44 -19.79 3.40 -17.62
N ALA A 45 -20.26 2.86 -16.49
CA ALA A 45 -20.47 1.43 -16.31
C ALA A 45 -21.73 0.91 -17.05
N ASP A 46 -21.79 -0.40 -17.29
CA ASP A 46 -22.95 -1.04 -17.92
C ASP A 46 -24.18 -1.09 -17.00
N GLU A 47 -23.91 -1.24 -15.69
CA GLU A 47 -24.91 -1.24 -14.63
C GLU A 47 -24.36 -0.41 -13.44
N SER A 48 -25.25 0.10 -12.60
CA SER A 48 -24.85 0.79 -11.38
C SER A 48 -25.75 0.47 -10.19
N CYS A 49 -25.19 0.57 -8.99
CA CYS A 49 -25.87 0.23 -7.74
C CYS A 49 -25.56 1.25 -6.63
N CYS A 50 -26.60 1.83 -6.03
CA CYS A 50 -26.44 2.63 -4.82
C CYS A 50 -26.12 1.70 -3.65
N ILE A 51 -24.99 1.93 -2.98
CA ILE A 51 -24.50 1.12 -1.86
C ILE A 51 -24.61 1.83 -0.50
N GLY A 52 -25.35 2.94 -0.43
CA GLY A 52 -25.70 3.59 0.83
C GLY A 52 -25.43 5.08 0.87
N LYS A 53 -25.30 5.61 2.09
CA LYS A 53 -25.30 7.05 2.39
C LYS A 53 -24.03 7.74 1.90
N SER A 54 -24.08 9.07 1.82
CA SER A 54 -22.98 9.93 1.36
C SER A 54 -21.64 9.72 2.07
N ALA A 55 -21.65 9.39 3.36
CA ALA A 55 -20.42 9.17 4.12
C ALA A 55 -19.80 7.80 3.74
N PRO A 56 -18.48 7.71 3.46
CA PRO A 56 -17.84 6.44 3.07
C PRO A 56 -18.07 5.29 4.06
N ALA A 57 -18.12 5.58 5.37
CA ALA A 57 -18.40 4.59 6.41
C ALA A 57 -19.78 3.92 6.25
N GLY A 58 -20.76 4.61 5.66
CA GLY A 58 -22.09 4.09 5.35
C GLY A 58 -22.26 3.63 3.90
N SER A 59 -21.17 3.58 3.11
CA SER A 59 -21.18 3.19 1.70
C SER A 59 -19.90 2.43 1.32
N TYR A 60 -18.89 3.07 0.75
CA TYR A 60 -17.69 2.42 0.17
C TYR A 60 -16.84 1.62 1.15
N LEU A 61 -16.92 1.92 2.45
CA LEU A 61 -16.21 1.18 3.51
C LEU A 61 -17.09 0.10 4.16
N CYS A 62 -18.36 -0.03 3.75
CA CYS A 62 -19.25 -1.06 4.25
C CYS A 62 -19.12 -2.34 3.40
N ILE A 63 -18.40 -3.33 3.93
CA ILE A 63 -18.16 -4.62 3.28
C ILE A 63 -19.46 -5.30 2.85
N GLU A 64 -20.48 -5.32 3.72
CA GLU A 64 -21.77 -5.95 3.42
C GLU A 64 -22.45 -5.32 2.22
N ASN A 65 -22.51 -3.98 2.17
CA ASN A 65 -23.19 -3.28 1.08
C ASN A 65 -22.53 -3.57 -0.28
N VAL A 66 -21.19 -3.66 -0.31
CA VAL A 66 -20.43 -3.96 -1.54
C VAL A 66 -20.64 -5.43 -1.97
N LEU A 67 -20.63 -6.37 -1.02
CA LEU A 67 -20.87 -7.79 -1.32
C LEU A 67 -22.32 -8.04 -1.77
N ASP A 68 -23.29 -7.39 -1.15
CA ASP A 68 -24.70 -7.49 -1.53
C ASP A 68 -24.93 -6.91 -2.93
N ALA A 69 -24.31 -5.78 -3.26
CA ALA A 69 -24.32 -5.25 -4.62
C ALA A 69 -23.71 -6.23 -5.63
N SER A 70 -22.59 -6.87 -5.29
CA SER A 70 -21.95 -7.87 -6.16
C SER A 70 -22.86 -9.07 -6.42
N LYS A 71 -23.54 -9.57 -5.38
CA LYS A 71 -24.49 -10.69 -5.50
C LYS A 71 -25.72 -10.31 -6.30
N LYS A 72 -26.33 -9.15 -6.02
CA LYS A 72 -27.53 -8.66 -6.70
C LYS A 72 -27.33 -8.48 -8.20
N HIS A 73 -26.10 -8.14 -8.61
CA HIS A 73 -25.75 -7.92 -10.01
C HIS A 73 -25.01 -9.10 -10.65
N ASP A 74 -24.90 -10.26 -10.00
CA ASP A 74 -24.18 -11.44 -10.50
C ASP A 74 -22.73 -11.15 -10.94
N ALA A 75 -22.04 -10.24 -10.23
CA ALA A 75 -20.64 -9.95 -10.51
C ALA A 75 -19.76 -11.11 -9.99
N GLN A 76 -18.87 -11.60 -10.87
CA GLN A 76 -18.02 -12.76 -10.58
C GLN A 76 -16.74 -12.36 -9.85
N ALA A 77 -16.37 -11.08 -9.94
CA ALA A 77 -15.18 -10.54 -9.31
C ALA A 77 -15.40 -9.09 -8.90
N ILE A 78 -14.65 -8.65 -7.89
CA ILE A 78 -14.63 -7.27 -7.42
C ILE A 78 -13.22 -6.70 -7.63
N HIS A 79 -13.15 -5.54 -8.29
CA HIS A 79 -11.93 -4.75 -8.34
C HIS A 79 -12.00 -3.60 -7.33
N PRO A 80 -11.11 -3.53 -6.33
CA PRO A 80 -11.22 -2.52 -5.28
C PRO A 80 -10.56 -1.18 -5.62
N GLY A 81 -9.95 -1.01 -6.79
CA GLY A 81 -9.13 0.16 -7.11
C GLY A 81 -8.00 0.35 -6.09
N TYR A 82 -7.90 1.56 -5.54
CA TYR A 82 -6.98 1.92 -4.46
C TYR A 82 -7.69 2.73 -3.37
N GLY A 83 -7.13 2.75 -2.15
CA GLY A 83 -7.86 3.27 -0.99
C GLY A 83 -9.09 2.43 -0.65
N PHE A 84 -10.00 2.97 0.16
CA PHE A 84 -11.19 2.27 0.66
C PHE A 84 -10.86 0.85 1.18
N LEU A 85 -11.39 -0.19 0.53
CA LEU A 85 -11.25 -1.58 0.93
C LEU A 85 -10.13 -2.33 0.17
N SER A 86 -9.31 -1.64 -0.63
CA SER A 86 -8.27 -2.28 -1.46
C SER A 86 -7.16 -2.99 -0.69
N GLU A 87 -6.86 -2.55 0.53
CA GLU A 87 -5.90 -3.18 1.43
C GLU A 87 -6.59 -3.73 2.68
N ASN A 88 -7.89 -4.05 2.58
CA ASN A 88 -8.66 -4.62 3.68
C ASN A 88 -8.69 -6.15 3.57
N ALA A 89 -7.92 -6.83 4.41
CA ALA A 89 -7.81 -8.30 4.39
C ALA A 89 -9.13 -9.01 4.64
N GLU A 90 -9.95 -8.48 5.54
CA GLU A 90 -11.27 -9.03 5.84
C GLU A 90 -12.18 -8.95 4.61
N PHE A 91 -12.15 -7.84 3.87
CA PHE A 91 -12.90 -7.71 2.63
C PHE A 91 -12.47 -8.75 1.58
N ALA A 92 -11.15 -8.92 1.38
CA ALA A 92 -10.63 -9.94 0.47
C ALA A 92 -11.06 -11.36 0.89
N ARG A 93 -11.00 -11.67 2.19
CA ARG A 93 -11.45 -12.95 2.76
C ARG A 93 -12.94 -13.18 2.54
N ARG A 94 -13.78 -12.17 2.80
CA ARG A 94 -15.24 -12.22 2.65
C ARG A 94 -15.66 -12.34 1.18
N CYS A 95 -14.91 -11.75 0.25
CA CYS A 95 -15.09 -12.00 -1.19
C CYS A 95 -14.93 -13.49 -1.51
N SER A 96 -13.79 -14.08 -1.09
CA SER A 96 -13.52 -15.51 -1.32
C SER A 96 -14.58 -16.43 -0.69
N GLN A 97 -14.99 -16.14 0.54
CA GLN A 97 -16.06 -16.90 1.23
C GLN A 97 -17.42 -16.79 0.54
N SER A 98 -17.66 -15.68 -0.17
CA SER A 98 -18.88 -15.46 -0.95
C SER A 98 -18.79 -15.98 -2.39
N GLY A 99 -17.70 -16.66 -2.76
CA GLY A 99 -17.46 -17.15 -4.12
C GLY A 99 -17.19 -16.04 -5.15
N ILE A 100 -16.83 -14.84 -4.70
CA ILE A 100 -16.51 -13.69 -5.54
C ILE A 100 -14.99 -13.52 -5.58
N VAL A 101 -14.40 -13.41 -6.77
CA VAL A 101 -12.95 -13.21 -6.88
C VAL A 101 -12.58 -11.78 -6.50
N PHE A 102 -11.72 -11.63 -5.51
CA PHE A 102 -11.06 -10.35 -5.22
C PHE A 102 -9.92 -10.12 -6.22
N ILE A 103 -9.99 -9.05 -7.01
CA ILE A 103 -8.93 -8.70 -7.99
C ILE A 103 -7.85 -7.92 -7.26
N GLY A 104 -6.97 -8.65 -6.60
CA GLY A 104 -5.85 -8.15 -5.80
C GLY A 104 -5.12 -9.31 -5.12
N PRO A 105 -4.22 -9.02 -4.18
CA PRO A 105 -3.52 -10.05 -3.41
C PRO A 105 -4.46 -10.84 -2.49
N SER A 106 -3.99 -11.96 -1.95
CA SER A 106 -4.76 -12.75 -0.98
C SER A 106 -4.90 -12.01 0.35
N ALA A 107 -5.89 -12.40 1.16
CA ALA A 107 -6.08 -11.81 2.49
C ALA A 107 -4.83 -11.98 3.38
N GLU A 108 -4.15 -13.13 3.27
CA GLU A 108 -2.93 -13.42 4.02
C GLU A 108 -1.78 -12.51 3.60
N ALA A 109 -1.63 -12.23 2.30
CA ALA A 109 -0.63 -11.27 1.81
C ALA A 109 -0.95 -9.86 2.33
N ILE A 110 -2.23 -9.47 2.29
CA ILE A 110 -2.71 -8.19 2.85
C ILE A 110 -2.34 -8.04 4.33
N GLU A 111 -2.59 -9.06 5.13
CA GLU A 111 -2.25 -9.06 6.56
C GLU A 111 -0.75 -9.00 6.80
N GLN A 112 0.03 -9.86 6.11
CA GLN A 112 1.48 -9.93 6.28
C GLN A 112 2.19 -8.61 5.98
N MET A 113 1.64 -7.83 5.04
CA MET A 113 2.22 -6.58 4.59
C MET A 113 1.50 -5.33 5.14
N GLY A 114 0.46 -5.50 5.96
CA GLY A 114 -0.32 -4.39 6.53
C GLY A 114 0.36 -3.72 7.73
N ALA A 115 1.10 -4.48 8.55
CA ALA A 115 1.83 -3.96 9.70
C ALA A 115 3.34 -3.87 9.39
N LYS A 116 3.97 -2.72 9.67
CA LYS A 116 5.37 -2.45 9.29
C LYS A 116 6.39 -3.36 9.97
N ASP A 117 6.11 -3.75 11.22
CA ASP A 117 6.91 -4.71 11.97
C ASP A 117 6.91 -6.09 11.28
N GLN A 118 5.72 -6.63 11.00
CA GLN A 118 5.55 -7.92 10.34
C GLN A 118 6.13 -7.91 8.93
N ALA A 119 5.83 -6.87 8.14
CA ALA A 119 6.34 -6.70 6.79
C ALA A 119 7.88 -6.75 6.77
N LYS A 120 8.55 -6.03 7.68
CA LYS A 120 10.01 -6.02 7.77
C LYS A 120 10.59 -7.37 8.16
N CYS A 121 9.96 -8.10 9.08
CA CYS A 121 10.39 -9.46 9.42
C CYS A 121 10.29 -10.40 8.22
N VAL A 122 9.23 -10.30 7.42
CA VAL A 122 9.09 -11.09 6.18
C VAL A 122 10.17 -10.72 5.17
N MET A 123 10.45 -9.42 4.99
CA MET A 123 11.47 -8.93 4.08
C MET A 123 12.89 -9.38 4.48
N GLU A 124 13.23 -9.32 5.78
CA GLU A 124 14.52 -9.83 6.28
C GLU A 124 14.69 -11.31 5.99
N ASN A 125 13.67 -12.12 6.26
CA ASN A 125 13.69 -13.56 5.98
C ASN A 125 13.79 -13.86 4.47
N ALA A 126 13.35 -12.93 3.63
CA ALA A 126 13.46 -13.00 2.17
C ALA A 126 14.81 -12.48 1.62
N GLY A 127 15.73 -12.05 2.49
CA GLY A 127 17.01 -11.46 2.08
C GLY A 127 16.89 -10.04 1.52
N VAL A 128 15.74 -9.39 1.69
CA VAL A 128 15.52 -8.01 1.27
C VAL A 128 16.08 -7.08 2.35
N PRO A 129 16.99 -6.15 2.00
CA PRO A 129 17.56 -5.22 2.98
C PRO A 129 16.46 -4.39 3.65
N VAL A 130 16.44 -4.34 4.98
CA VAL A 130 15.57 -3.45 5.75
C VAL A 130 16.40 -2.51 6.61
N VAL A 131 15.83 -1.34 6.95
CA VAL A 131 16.50 -0.40 7.84
C VAL A 131 16.70 -1.05 9.20
N SER A 132 17.94 -1.02 9.71
CA SER A 132 18.28 -1.52 11.03
C SER A 132 17.55 -0.74 12.13
N GLY A 133 17.13 -1.44 13.18
CA GLY A 133 16.43 -0.82 14.29
C GLY A 133 15.65 -1.81 15.15
N TYR A 134 14.77 -1.27 15.99
CA TYR A 134 13.94 -2.04 16.90
C TYR A 134 12.49 -2.16 16.40
N LYS A 135 12.00 -3.40 16.41
CA LYS A 135 10.66 -3.78 15.94
C LYS A 135 9.97 -4.84 16.81
N GLY A 136 10.39 -4.96 18.06
CA GLY A 136 9.90 -5.97 19.00
C GLY A 136 8.59 -5.59 19.71
N ALA A 137 8.04 -6.56 20.44
CA ALA A 137 6.76 -6.42 21.15
C ALA A 137 6.86 -5.62 22.46
N GLU A 138 8.06 -5.48 23.04
CA GLU A 138 8.27 -4.68 24.25
C GLU A 138 8.17 -3.18 23.89
N GLN A 139 7.33 -2.45 24.64
CA GLN A 139 6.92 -1.09 24.30
C GLN A 139 6.95 -0.16 25.54
N SER A 140 7.57 -0.55 26.65
CA SER A 140 7.84 0.39 27.74
C SER A 140 8.73 1.55 27.26
N PRO A 141 8.46 2.81 27.66
CA PRO A 141 9.29 3.96 27.29
C PRO A 141 10.76 3.78 27.65
N GLU A 142 11.04 3.16 28.80
CA GLU A 142 12.39 2.89 29.29
C GLU A 142 13.15 1.94 28.36
N PHE A 143 12.48 0.86 27.92
CA PHE A 143 13.07 -0.10 27.00
C PHE A 143 13.31 0.52 25.63
N LEU A 144 12.34 1.28 25.10
CA LEU A 144 12.50 1.97 23.81
C LEU A 144 13.62 3.01 23.85
N ASN A 145 13.84 3.67 24.99
CA ASN A 145 14.97 4.59 25.15
C ASN A 145 16.32 3.83 25.13
N ALA A 146 16.41 2.69 25.81
CA ALA A 146 17.61 1.85 25.76
C ALA A 146 17.89 1.32 24.34
N GLU A 147 16.86 0.96 23.58
CA GLU A 147 17.02 0.56 22.17
C GLU A 147 17.43 1.75 21.29
N ALA A 148 16.88 2.94 21.52
CA ALA A 148 17.27 4.15 20.83
C ALA A 148 18.76 4.49 21.04
N GLU A 149 19.28 4.30 22.26
CA GLU A 149 20.70 4.48 22.56
C GLU A 149 21.59 3.47 21.81
N LYS A 150 21.16 2.21 21.67
CA LYS A 150 21.88 1.18 20.90
C LYS A 150 21.92 1.49 19.40
N ILE A 151 20.81 2.00 18.86
CA ILE A 151 20.69 2.40 17.45
C ILE A 151 21.56 3.63 17.17
N GLY A 152 21.58 4.59 18.10
CA GLY A 152 22.27 5.86 17.96
C GLY A 152 21.43 6.93 17.26
N TYR A 153 21.89 8.18 17.33
CA TYR A 153 21.19 9.35 16.78
C TYR A 153 21.95 9.94 15.57
N PRO A 154 21.24 10.50 14.56
CA PRO A 154 19.79 10.61 14.47
C PRO A 154 19.09 9.26 14.20
N LEU A 155 17.86 9.12 14.70
CA LEU A 155 16.98 7.98 14.44
C LEU A 155 15.59 8.43 14.02
N MET A 156 14.80 7.49 13.53
CA MET A 156 13.40 7.68 13.16
C MET A 156 12.49 6.83 14.05
N ILE A 157 11.48 7.48 14.63
CA ILE A 157 10.33 6.85 15.27
C ILE A 157 9.23 6.70 14.22
N LYS A 158 8.62 5.50 14.09
CA LYS A 158 7.51 5.24 13.17
C LYS A 158 6.38 4.46 13.85
N ALA A 159 5.13 4.82 13.61
CA ALA A 159 3.99 4.00 14.02
C ALA A 159 3.94 2.67 13.25
N VAL A 160 3.63 1.57 13.94
CA VAL A 160 3.55 0.21 13.34
C VAL A 160 2.50 0.13 12.22
N LEU A 161 1.33 0.72 12.43
CA LEU A 161 0.22 0.79 11.47
C LEU A 161 0.17 2.13 10.71
N GLY A 162 1.24 2.92 10.76
CA GLY A 162 1.26 4.28 10.23
C GLY A 162 1.36 4.35 8.71
N GLY A 163 0.60 5.25 8.09
CA GLY A 163 0.65 5.58 6.65
C GLY A 163 0.56 7.08 6.38
N GLY A 164 1.03 7.51 5.20
CA GLY A 164 0.91 8.91 4.74
C GLY A 164 1.70 9.93 5.57
N GLY A 165 2.81 9.49 6.20
CA GLY A 165 3.69 10.34 7.01
C GLY A 165 3.21 10.61 8.45
N LYS A 166 2.06 10.08 8.86
CA LYS A 166 1.55 10.21 10.23
C LYS A 166 2.28 9.29 11.20
N GLY A 167 2.50 9.77 12.42
CA GLY A 167 3.18 9.00 13.47
C GLY A 167 4.66 8.77 13.20
N MET A 168 5.30 9.66 12.44
CA MET A 168 6.74 9.65 12.17
C MET A 168 7.44 10.82 12.85
N ARG A 169 8.57 10.58 13.52
CA ARG A 169 9.41 11.63 14.14
C ARG A 169 10.89 11.35 13.92
N VAL A 170 11.62 12.36 13.45
CA VAL A 170 13.09 12.33 13.42
C VAL A 170 13.59 12.81 14.77
N VAL A 171 14.35 11.98 15.47
CA VAL A 171 14.98 12.34 16.75
C VAL A 171 16.47 12.53 16.52
N ARG A 172 16.97 13.74 16.75
CA ARG A 172 18.37 14.10 16.48
C ARG A 172 19.29 13.94 17.68
N LYS A 173 18.73 13.96 18.89
CA LYS A 173 19.47 13.88 20.15
C LYS A 173 18.65 13.08 21.17
N GLN A 174 19.35 12.44 22.10
CA GLN A 174 18.76 11.64 23.17
C GLN A 174 17.76 12.43 24.04
N THR A 175 18.05 13.71 24.31
CA THR A 175 17.19 14.59 25.11
C THR A 175 15.79 14.78 24.53
N ASP A 176 15.65 14.61 23.21
CA ASP A 176 14.40 14.88 22.49
C ASP A 176 13.55 13.61 22.34
N PHE A 177 14.07 12.45 22.75
CA PHE A 177 13.47 11.14 22.47
C PHE A 177 12.13 10.95 23.18
N SER A 178 12.04 11.24 24.48
CA SER A 178 10.83 11.00 25.27
C SER A 178 9.63 11.80 24.74
N GLU A 179 9.83 13.08 24.45
CA GLU A 179 8.78 13.95 23.89
C GLU A 179 8.35 13.48 22.48
N ALA A 180 9.32 13.13 21.63
CA ALA A 180 9.04 12.63 20.29
C ALA A 180 8.28 11.29 20.32
N LEU A 181 8.63 10.40 21.25
CA LEU A 181 7.96 9.12 21.45
C LEU A 181 6.50 9.31 21.87
N GLU A 182 6.23 10.12 22.88
CA GLU A 182 4.85 10.41 23.32
C GLU A 182 4.03 11.06 22.21
N SER A 183 4.61 12.01 21.48
CA SER A 183 3.96 12.65 20.34
C SER A 183 3.58 11.65 19.26
N ALA A 184 4.51 10.76 18.88
CA ALA A 184 4.27 9.73 17.86
C ALA A 184 3.20 8.72 18.31
N ARG A 185 3.22 8.30 19.58
CA ARG A 185 2.23 7.38 20.16
C ARG A 185 0.83 7.97 20.17
N ASN A 186 0.70 9.22 20.60
CA ASN A 186 -0.59 9.90 20.64
C ASN A 186 -1.16 10.09 19.23
N GLU A 187 -0.32 10.45 18.26
CA GLU A 187 -0.74 10.53 16.87
C GLU A 187 -1.17 9.16 16.32
N ALA A 188 -0.41 8.11 16.61
CA ALA A 188 -0.70 6.75 16.17
C ALA A 188 -2.02 6.23 16.75
N ARG A 189 -2.24 6.41 18.07
CA ARG A 189 -3.48 6.03 18.75
C ARG A 189 -4.69 6.73 18.15
N ASN A 190 -4.59 8.05 17.91
CA ASN A 190 -5.69 8.84 17.38
C ASN A 190 -5.99 8.54 15.91
N ALA A 191 -4.96 8.22 15.11
CA ALA A 191 -5.13 7.99 13.68
C ALA A 191 -5.45 6.54 13.32
N PHE A 192 -4.93 5.57 14.08
CA PHE A 192 -4.93 4.15 13.73
C PHE A 192 -5.44 3.23 14.85
N GLY A 193 -5.71 3.75 16.06
CA GLY A 193 -6.16 2.95 17.20
C GLY A 193 -5.08 2.04 17.80
N ASP A 194 -3.81 2.21 17.39
CA ASP A 194 -2.65 1.44 17.82
C ASP A 194 -1.50 2.42 18.13
N ASP A 195 -0.89 2.29 19.29
CA ASP A 195 0.19 3.17 19.76
C ASP A 195 1.57 2.49 19.78
N ARG A 196 1.70 1.30 19.17
CA ARG A 196 2.98 0.63 19.01
C ARG A 196 3.86 1.35 18.01
N ILE A 197 5.15 1.38 18.33
CA ILE A 197 6.16 2.14 17.62
C ILE A 197 7.33 1.25 17.21
N LEU A 198 7.95 1.60 16.09
CA LEU A 198 9.21 1.11 15.55
C LEU A 198 10.29 2.20 15.70
N LEU A 199 11.52 1.77 15.95
CA LEU A 199 12.71 2.63 15.91
C LEU A 199 13.60 2.19 14.76
N GLU A 200 14.09 3.13 13.96
CA GLU A 200 14.95 2.85 12.81
C GLU A 200 16.12 3.83 12.76
N CYS A 201 17.27 3.38 12.24
CA CYS A 201 18.35 4.29 11.87
C CYS A 201 17.83 5.36 10.88
N PHE A 202 18.23 6.61 11.10
CA PHE A 202 17.88 7.68 10.17
C PHE A 202 18.76 7.63 8.92
N ILE A 203 18.14 7.55 7.74
CA ILE A 203 18.84 7.63 6.46
C ILE A 203 18.88 9.09 6.01
N SER A 204 20.09 9.65 5.85
CA SER A 204 20.30 11.01 5.35
C SER A 204 20.18 11.08 3.82
N GLY A 205 19.79 12.26 3.33
CA GLY A 205 19.66 12.52 1.88
C GLY A 205 18.77 11.54 1.11
N PRO A 206 17.69 10.97 1.70
CA PRO A 206 17.10 9.78 1.13
C PRO A 206 16.40 10.04 -0.21
N ARG A 207 16.66 9.18 -1.18
CA ARG A 207 15.82 9.01 -2.38
C ARG A 207 14.73 7.99 -2.08
N HIS A 208 13.51 8.27 -2.52
CA HIS A 208 12.40 7.33 -2.44
C HIS A 208 12.25 6.65 -3.81
N ILE A 209 12.62 5.38 -3.89
CA ILE A 209 12.56 4.59 -5.12
C ILE A 209 11.58 3.45 -4.91
N GLU A 210 10.66 3.25 -5.84
CA GLU A 210 9.65 2.19 -5.73
C GLU A 210 9.59 1.34 -7.00
N PHE A 211 9.38 0.03 -6.85
CA PHE A 211 9.29 -0.91 -7.96
C PHE A 211 7.85 -1.36 -8.17
N GLN A 212 7.39 -1.26 -9.41
CA GLN A 212 6.10 -1.80 -9.79
C GLN A 212 6.21 -3.32 -9.95
N ILE A 213 5.38 -4.08 -9.24
CA ILE A 213 5.36 -5.54 -9.27
C ILE A 213 4.05 -6.06 -9.84
N PHE A 214 4.15 -7.16 -10.61
CA PHE A 214 3.03 -8.00 -10.99
C PHE A 214 3.32 -9.45 -10.63
N GLY A 215 2.38 -10.07 -9.90
CA GLY A 215 2.42 -11.50 -9.57
C GLY A 215 1.21 -12.24 -10.13
N ASP A 216 1.42 -13.46 -10.61
CA ASP A 216 0.34 -14.36 -11.02
C ASP A 216 0.10 -15.50 -10.01
N GLN A 217 -0.98 -16.25 -10.21
CA GLN A 217 -1.34 -17.38 -9.34
C GLN A 217 -0.44 -18.62 -9.52
N HIS A 218 0.50 -18.59 -10.49
CA HIS A 218 1.44 -19.67 -10.76
C HIS A 218 2.81 -19.42 -10.12
N GLY A 219 2.95 -18.33 -9.34
CA GLY A 219 4.19 -17.97 -8.65
C GLY A 219 5.17 -17.19 -9.54
N ASN A 220 4.76 -16.78 -10.74
CA ASN A 220 5.56 -15.88 -11.55
C ASN A 220 5.42 -14.45 -11.01
N VAL A 221 6.55 -13.77 -10.90
CA VAL A 221 6.62 -12.38 -10.45
C VAL A 221 7.55 -11.64 -11.39
N ILE A 222 7.09 -10.51 -11.90
CA ILE A 222 7.88 -9.58 -12.70
C ILE A 222 7.82 -8.19 -12.09
N HIS A 223 8.83 -7.37 -12.41
CA HIS A 223 8.79 -5.94 -12.15
C HIS A 223 8.61 -5.17 -13.47
N LEU A 224 7.96 -4.01 -13.40
CA LEU A 224 7.89 -3.03 -14.50
C LEU A 224 8.69 -1.78 -14.13
N PHE A 225 10.00 -1.99 -13.91
CA PHE A 225 10.96 -0.96 -13.53
C PHE A 225 10.59 -0.19 -12.25
N GLU A 226 11.37 0.85 -11.98
CA GLU A 226 11.25 1.73 -10.83
C GLU A 226 10.60 3.08 -11.16
N ARG A 227 10.16 3.75 -10.10
CA ARG A 227 9.80 5.17 -10.10
C ARG A 227 10.59 5.90 -9.02
N ASP A 228 11.08 7.08 -9.34
CA ASP A 228 11.59 8.02 -8.34
C ASP A 228 10.43 8.88 -7.83
N CYS A 229 10.19 8.79 -6.52
CA CYS A 229 9.16 9.54 -5.82
C CYS A 229 9.75 10.45 -4.74
N SER A 230 11.01 10.88 -4.91
CA SER A 230 11.74 11.67 -3.92
C SER A 230 11.24 13.10 -3.78
N LEU A 231 10.55 13.64 -4.81
CA LEU A 231 9.99 14.99 -4.78
C LEU A 231 8.69 14.99 -3.97
N GLN A 232 8.86 15.21 -2.66
CA GLN A 232 7.79 15.17 -1.67
C GLN A 232 7.62 16.50 -0.93
N ARG A 233 6.38 16.80 -0.53
CA ARG A 233 6.07 17.87 0.42
C ARG A 233 5.38 17.28 1.62
N ARG A 234 5.97 17.42 2.81
CA ARG A 234 5.44 16.84 4.07
C ARG A 234 5.16 15.32 3.94
N HIS A 235 6.10 14.58 3.37
CA HIS A 235 6.00 13.12 3.17
C HIS A 235 4.88 12.66 2.22
N GLN A 236 4.34 13.56 1.40
CA GLN A 236 3.41 13.21 0.32
C GLN A 236 4.10 13.42 -1.03
N LYS A 237 3.95 12.43 -1.92
CA LYS A 237 4.50 12.44 -3.29
C LYS A 237 3.83 13.54 -4.11
N ILE A 238 4.63 14.37 -4.78
CA ILE A 238 4.16 15.50 -5.59
C ILE A 238 4.49 15.28 -7.06
N ILE A 239 5.71 14.84 -7.34
CA ILE A 239 6.18 14.51 -8.70
C ILE A 239 6.82 13.13 -8.64
N GLU A 240 6.48 12.29 -9.62
CA GLU A 240 7.09 10.99 -9.82
C GLU A 240 7.63 10.89 -11.25
N GLU A 241 8.77 10.23 -11.41
CA GLU A 241 9.43 10.02 -12.71
C GLU A 241 9.82 8.55 -12.91
N SER A 242 9.74 8.07 -14.15
CA SER A 242 10.07 6.70 -14.53
C SER A 242 10.68 6.63 -15.94
N PRO A 243 11.78 5.86 -16.15
CA PRO A 243 12.63 5.29 -15.10
C PRO A 243 13.33 6.40 -14.29
N SER A 244 13.90 6.06 -13.13
CA SER A 244 14.58 7.04 -12.28
C SER A 244 15.92 7.46 -12.91
N PRO A 245 16.22 8.77 -13.03
CA PRO A 245 17.51 9.25 -13.52
C PRO A 245 18.65 9.08 -12.49
N PHE A 246 18.32 8.78 -11.24
CA PHE A 246 19.30 8.54 -10.17
C PHE A 246 19.96 7.15 -10.26
N MET A 247 19.28 6.21 -10.92
CA MET A 247 19.61 4.79 -10.91
C MET A 247 20.54 4.41 -12.06
N ASP A 248 21.66 3.75 -11.75
CA ASP A 248 22.46 3.01 -12.73
C ASP A 248 21.95 1.55 -12.86
N ASP A 249 22.52 0.83 -13.82
CA ASP A 249 22.06 -0.52 -14.16
C ASP A 249 22.31 -1.54 -13.04
N GLU A 250 23.43 -1.41 -12.31
CA GLU A 250 23.78 -2.30 -11.21
C GLU A 250 22.81 -2.13 -10.03
N LEU A 251 22.59 -0.89 -9.59
CA LEU A 251 21.66 -0.59 -8.51
C LEU A 251 20.23 -0.96 -8.90
N ARG A 252 19.82 -0.70 -10.15
CA ARG A 252 18.49 -1.06 -10.66
C ARG A 252 18.28 -2.56 -10.65
N LEU A 253 19.25 -3.34 -11.12
CA LEU A 253 19.13 -4.81 -11.11
C LEU A 253 19.05 -5.35 -9.68
N SER A 254 19.95 -4.90 -8.79
CA SER A 254 19.96 -5.32 -7.39
C SER A 254 18.64 -5.00 -6.66
N MET A 255 18.10 -3.79 -6.87
CA MET A 255 16.83 -3.38 -6.25
C MET A 255 15.62 -4.09 -6.89
N ALA A 256 15.65 -4.34 -8.20
CA ALA A 256 14.62 -5.10 -8.89
C ALA A 256 14.54 -6.55 -8.36
N ASP A 257 15.70 -7.20 -8.20
CA ASP A 257 15.78 -8.55 -7.65
C ASP A 257 15.25 -8.59 -6.21
N ALA A 258 15.59 -7.58 -5.39
CA ALA A 258 15.06 -7.45 -4.05
C ALA A 258 13.52 -7.25 -4.04
N ALA A 259 12.99 -6.44 -4.97
CA ALA A 259 11.54 -6.22 -5.08
C ALA A 259 10.79 -7.48 -5.55
N VAL A 260 11.38 -8.26 -6.47
CA VAL A 260 10.83 -9.55 -6.90
C VAL A 260 10.92 -10.58 -5.77
N ALA A 261 12.02 -10.62 -5.01
CA ALA A 261 12.19 -11.50 -3.86
C ALA A 261 11.16 -11.19 -2.76
N ALA A 262 10.97 -9.90 -2.44
CA ALA A 262 9.91 -9.43 -1.55
C ALA A 262 8.55 -10.02 -1.95
N ALA A 263 8.22 -9.95 -3.24
CA ALA A 263 6.92 -10.39 -3.71
C ALA A 263 6.73 -11.89 -3.78
N LYS A 264 7.78 -12.65 -4.06
CA LYS A 264 7.74 -14.10 -3.94
C LYS A 264 7.57 -14.56 -2.49
N ALA A 265 8.16 -13.84 -1.52
CA ALA A 265 8.08 -14.20 -0.10
C ALA A 265 6.65 -14.24 0.44
N VAL A 266 5.79 -13.33 -0.05
CA VAL A 266 4.36 -13.26 0.33
C VAL A 266 3.43 -13.92 -0.68
N LYS A 267 3.97 -14.66 -1.66
CA LYS A 267 3.20 -15.29 -2.76
C LYS A 267 2.26 -14.29 -3.43
N TYR A 268 2.78 -13.11 -3.73
CA TYR A 268 1.97 -11.98 -4.16
C TYR A 268 1.25 -12.25 -5.49
N THR A 269 0.01 -11.79 -5.58
CA THR A 269 -0.80 -11.87 -6.81
C THR A 269 -1.43 -10.52 -7.10
N GLY A 270 -1.60 -10.21 -8.39
CA GLY A 270 -2.09 -8.92 -8.85
C GLY A 270 -0.96 -7.89 -9.02
N SER A 271 -1.31 -6.62 -8.84
CA SER A 271 -0.40 -5.47 -8.98
C SER A 271 -0.06 -4.91 -7.61
N GLY A 272 1.21 -4.59 -7.36
CA GLY A 272 1.68 -3.99 -6.11
C GLY A 272 2.89 -3.10 -6.33
N THR A 273 3.28 -2.36 -5.30
CA THR A 273 4.48 -1.52 -5.34
C THR A 273 5.31 -1.74 -4.09
N VAL A 274 6.57 -2.12 -4.29
CA VAL A 274 7.55 -2.29 -3.21
C VAL A 274 8.36 -1.00 -3.11
N GLU A 275 8.34 -0.35 -1.95
CA GLU A 275 9.03 0.91 -1.74
C GLU A 275 10.36 0.74 -1.00
N PHE A 276 11.36 1.47 -1.46
CA PHE A 276 12.69 1.54 -0.88
C PHE A 276 13.09 2.98 -0.60
N ILE A 277 13.93 3.12 0.41
CA ILE A 277 14.73 4.33 0.63
C ILE A 277 16.16 4.05 0.17
N VAL A 278 16.78 4.96 -0.56
CA VAL A 278 18.18 4.86 -0.98
C VAL A 278 18.95 6.02 -0.34
N GLY A 279 19.98 5.70 0.43
CA GLY A 279 20.85 6.68 1.07
C GLY A 279 21.90 7.26 0.11
N ASP A 280 22.61 8.29 0.58
CA ASP A 280 23.73 8.91 -0.16
C ASP A 280 24.86 7.91 -0.48
N ASP A 281 25.02 6.87 0.34
CA ASP A 281 25.98 5.78 0.13
C ASP A 281 25.50 4.71 -0.86
N ARG A 282 24.38 4.97 -1.55
CA ARG A 282 23.69 4.07 -2.50
C ARG A 282 23.20 2.76 -1.91
N LYS A 283 23.23 2.59 -0.58
CA LYS A 283 22.54 1.47 0.06
C LYS A 283 21.04 1.75 0.06
N TYR A 284 20.28 0.69 -0.18
CA TYR A 284 18.83 0.76 -0.20
C TYR A 284 18.23 -0.13 0.87
N PHE A 285 17.05 0.27 1.36
CA PHE A 285 16.34 -0.44 2.40
C PHE A 285 14.84 -0.39 2.14
N PHE A 286 14.18 -1.53 2.30
CA PHE A 286 12.74 -1.65 2.25
C PHE A 286 12.09 -0.79 3.34
N ILE A 287 11.07 -0.03 2.95
CA ILE A 287 10.30 0.83 3.86
C ILE A 287 8.87 0.33 4.04
N GLU A 288 8.15 0.10 2.95
CA GLU A 288 6.75 -0.32 2.96
C GLU A 288 6.35 -0.93 1.61
N TRP A 289 5.15 -1.51 1.58
CA TRP A 289 4.57 -2.11 0.39
C TRP A 289 3.13 -1.61 0.22
N PHE A 290 2.78 -1.11 -0.96
CA PHE A 290 1.39 -0.84 -1.36
C PHE A 290 0.78 -1.99 -2.17
N GLN A 291 -0.33 -2.54 -1.67
CA GLN A 291 -0.86 -3.84 -2.09
C GLN A 291 -1.99 -3.73 -3.12
N ALA A 292 -2.15 -2.53 -3.67
CA ALA A 292 -3.12 -2.20 -4.69
C ALA A 292 -2.44 -1.47 -5.86
N MET A 293 -3.20 -1.20 -6.92
CA MET A 293 -2.75 -0.24 -7.94
C MET A 293 -2.51 1.12 -7.28
N ARG A 294 -1.52 1.88 -7.75
CA ARG A 294 -1.38 3.29 -7.36
C ARG A 294 -2.09 4.19 -8.35
N ALA A 295 -2.55 5.36 -7.91
CA ALA A 295 -3.00 6.43 -8.81
C ALA A 295 -1.97 6.76 -9.91
N GLN A 296 -0.68 6.59 -9.59
CA GLN A 296 0.46 6.83 -10.48
C GLN A 296 0.68 5.73 -11.53
N SER A 297 -0.10 4.65 -11.53
CA SER A 297 0.00 3.56 -12.53
C SER A 297 -0.55 3.96 -13.91
N GLY A 298 -0.71 5.27 -14.17
CA GLY A 298 -1.21 5.85 -15.40
C GLY A 298 -0.15 5.94 -16.51
N ARG A 299 -0.55 5.54 -17.74
CA ARG A 299 0.20 5.62 -19.01
C ARG A 299 1.72 5.35 -18.92
N ALA A 300 2.08 4.11 -18.66
CA ALA A 300 3.28 3.54 -19.27
C ALA A 300 2.95 3.23 -20.74
N GLY A 301 3.39 4.08 -21.68
CA GLY A 301 3.25 3.85 -23.12
C GLY A 301 2.45 4.93 -23.84
N GLY A 302 3.18 5.86 -24.44
CA GLY A 302 2.66 6.94 -25.28
C GLY A 302 3.80 7.74 -25.89
N ARG A 303 4.64 7.08 -26.68
CA ARG A 303 5.33 7.69 -27.82
C ARG A 303 5.07 6.82 -29.02
#